data_AF-A0A519JVT5-F1
#
_entry.id   AF-A0A519JVT5-F1
#
_cell.length_a   1.000
_cell.length_b   1.000
_cell.length_c   1.000
_cell.angle_alpha   90.00
_cell.angle_beta   90.00
_cell.angle_gamma   90.00
#
_symmetry.space_group_name_H-M   'P 1'
#
loop_
_entity.id
_entity.type
_entity.pdbx_description
1 polymer ?
#
loop_
_entity_poly.entity_id
_entity_poly.type
_entity_poly.pdbx_seq_one_letter_code
_entity_poly.pdbx_strand_id
1 'polypeptide(L)'
;MDFRSISDIYKAPALGSRYIALSDIEPLLRDAKGEVSVFGESVEKRPLYQYRIGHGPFRILMWSQMHGNESTATRALFDLFAFLESDQKTANDWLERFTFCFVPMLNPDGALRYTRENANGVDLNRDFVQLTQPESTALFQLFEDFHPNFCFNLHDQRSIFGVGDTGMPASISLLAPAFNAEREVNQTRGLAIKVAVAINTFLQDS
;
A
#
# COMPACT_ATOMS: atom_id res chain seq x y z
N MET A 1 -6.56 5.64 -21.60
CA MET A 1 -7.45 5.36 -20.45
C MET A 1 -7.50 6.63 -19.63
N ASP A 2 -8.69 7.14 -19.33
CA ASP A 2 -8.81 8.34 -18.51
C ASP A 2 -8.92 7.96 -17.03
N PHE A 3 -7.76 7.90 -16.37
CA PHE A 3 -7.69 7.58 -14.95
C PHE A 3 -8.28 8.68 -14.06
N ARG A 4 -8.40 9.92 -14.55
CA ARG A 4 -9.00 11.02 -13.79
C ARG A 4 -10.51 10.79 -13.68
N SER A 5 -11.16 10.47 -14.80
CA SER A 5 -12.59 10.12 -14.84
C SER A 5 -12.90 8.88 -13.99
N ILE A 6 -12.07 7.84 -14.05
CA ILE A 6 -12.22 6.64 -13.19
C ILE A 6 -12.12 7.02 -11.70
N SER A 7 -11.10 7.80 -11.33
CA SER A 7 -10.92 8.22 -9.93
C SER A 7 -12.13 9.00 -9.42
N ASP A 8 -12.73 9.89 -10.22
CA ASP A 8 -13.92 10.65 -9.81
C ASP A 8 -15.17 9.78 -9.62
N ILE A 9 -15.30 8.67 -10.36
CA ILE A 9 -16.43 7.75 -10.27
C ILE A 9 -16.33 6.86 -9.02
N TYR A 10 -15.13 6.39 -8.68
CA TYR A 10 -14.93 5.38 -7.64
C TYR A 10 -14.43 5.93 -6.30
N LYS A 11 -14.46 7.26 -6.09
CA LYS A 11 -14.08 7.86 -4.80
C LYS A 11 -14.87 7.24 -3.66
N ALA A 12 -14.18 6.71 -2.65
CA ALA A 12 -14.75 6.27 -1.39
C ALA A 12 -15.11 7.51 -0.54
N PRO A 13 -16.37 7.97 -0.53
CA PRO A 13 -16.74 9.24 0.11
C PRO A 13 -16.62 9.14 1.64
N ALA A 14 -16.70 7.92 2.18
CA ALA A 14 -16.63 7.60 3.60
C ALA A 14 -15.25 7.92 4.23
N LEU A 15 -14.18 8.03 3.43
CA LEU A 15 -12.83 8.31 3.92
C LEU A 15 -12.39 9.76 3.69
N GLY A 16 -13.31 10.73 3.81
CA GLY A 16 -13.03 12.14 3.56
C GLY A 16 -12.15 12.85 4.61
N SER A 17 -11.92 12.23 5.77
CA SER A 17 -11.10 12.80 6.85
C SER A 17 -9.60 12.66 6.55
N ARG A 18 -8.80 13.65 6.99
CA ARG A 18 -7.33 13.54 7.02
C ARG A 18 -6.85 12.38 7.91
N TYR A 19 -7.64 12.01 8.91
CA TYR A 19 -7.36 10.95 9.85
C TYR A 19 -8.20 9.73 9.47
N ILE A 20 -7.55 8.58 9.26
CA ILE A 20 -8.22 7.31 9.00
C ILE A 20 -7.70 6.33 10.05
N ALA A 21 -8.61 5.90 10.93
CA ALA A 21 -8.39 4.87 11.93
C ALA A 21 -9.05 3.55 11.49
N LEU A 22 -8.76 2.48 12.22
CA LEU A 22 -9.28 1.15 11.91
C LEU A 22 -10.82 1.11 11.84
N SER A 23 -11.49 1.83 12.75
CA SER A 23 -12.96 1.93 12.80
C SER A 23 -13.58 2.56 11.55
N ASP A 24 -12.82 3.35 10.79
CA ASP A 24 -13.30 3.99 9.56
C ASP A 24 -13.27 3.02 8.37
N ILE A 25 -12.33 2.07 8.36
CA ILE A 25 -12.13 1.13 7.26
C ILE A 25 -12.81 -0.22 7.47
N GLU A 26 -13.05 -0.63 8.72
CA GLU A 26 -13.72 -1.90 9.05
C GLU A 26 -15.10 -2.07 8.40
N PRO A 27 -15.99 -1.05 8.36
CA PRO A 27 -17.26 -1.17 7.65
C PRO A 27 -17.07 -1.40 6.15
N LEU A 28 -16.11 -0.69 5.53
CA LEU A 28 -15.82 -0.81 4.10
C LEU A 28 -15.24 -2.18 3.74
N LEU A 29 -14.40 -2.74 4.62
CA LEU A 29 -13.86 -4.09 4.45
C LEU A 29 -14.94 -5.17 4.61
N ARG A 30 -15.91 -4.95 5.50
CA ARG A 30 -17.03 -5.88 5.66
C ARG A 30 -17.90 -5.97 4.41
N ASP A 31 -18.05 -4.85 3.71
CA ASP A 31 -18.88 -4.74 2.51
C ASP A 31 -18.11 -5.04 1.21
N ALA A 32 -16.80 -5.31 1.30
CA ALA A 32 -15.97 -5.64 0.15
C ALA A 32 -16.38 -6.98 -0.48
N LYS A 33 -16.36 -7.07 -1.82
CA LYS A 33 -16.72 -8.28 -2.58
C LYS A 33 -15.60 -9.33 -2.61
N GLY A 34 -14.35 -8.90 -2.49
CA GLY A 34 -13.18 -9.79 -2.44
C GLY A 34 -13.02 -10.52 -1.11
N GLU A 35 -11.93 -11.28 -0.96
CA GLU A 35 -11.65 -12.06 0.25
C GLU A 35 -10.99 -11.16 1.30
N VAL A 36 -11.71 -10.88 2.40
CA VAL A 36 -11.16 -10.19 3.56
C VAL A 36 -10.90 -11.18 4.69
N SER A 37 -9.70 -11.11 5.28
CA SER A 37 -9.34 -11.91 6.46
C SER A 37 -8.36 -11.17 7.36
N VAL A 38 -8.26 -11.61 8.61
CA VAL A 38 -7.27 -11.11 9.56
C VAL A 38 -6.03 -11.99 9.46
N PHE A 39 -4.86 -11.39 9.24
CA PHE A 39 -3.59 -12.12 9.13
C PHE A 39 -2.67 -11.93 10.34
N GLY A 40 -3.05 -11.07 11.29
CA GLY A 40 -2.29 -10.81 12.50
C GLY A 40 -2.97 -9.80 13.42
N GLU A 41 -2.25 -9.40 14.46
CA GLU A 41 -2.70 -8.40 15.42
C GLU A 41 -1.59 -7.38 15.67
N SER A 42 -1.96 -6.14 15.97
CA SER A 42 -1.03 -5.12 16.46
C SER A 42 -0.57 -5.38 17.90
N VAL A 43 0.34 -4.54 18.40
CA VAL A 43 0.78 -4.56 19.81
C VAL A 43 -0.41 -4.49 20.77
N GLU A 44 -1.38 -3.61 20.52
CA GLU A 44 -2.59 -3.46 21.33
C GLU A 44 -3.75 -4.37 20.89
N LYS A 45 -3.46 -5.47 20.20
CA LYS A 45 -4.45 -6.51 19.84
C LYS A 45 -5.55 -6.03 18.89
N ARG A 46 -5.26 -5.04 18.06
CA ARG A 46 -6.16 -4.66 16.95
C ARG A 46 -5.90 -5.57 15.76
N PRO A 47 -6.94 -6.02 15.04
CA PRO A 47 -6.77 -6.90 13.90
C PRO A 47 -6.02 -6.21 12.75
N LEU A 48 -5.13 -6.95 12.10
CA LEU A 48 -4.49 -6.57 10.85
C LEU A 48 -5.23 -7.27 9.71
N TYR A 49 -5.89 -6.49 8.87
CA TYR A 49 -6.69 -7.01 7.76
C TYR A 49 -5.87 -7.14 6.49
N GLN A 50 -6.10 -8.23 5.75
CA GLN A 50 -5.76 -8.34 4.35
C GLN A 50 -7.04 -8.37 3.51
N TYR A 51 -6.95 -7.87 2.28
CA TYR A 51 -7.98 -7.93 1.26
C TYR A 51 -7.38 -8.50 -0.02
N ARG A 52 -7.94 -9.61 -0.54
CA ARG A 52 -7.45 -10.30 -1.74
C ARG A 52 -8.51 -10.32 -2.83
N ILE A 53 -8.10 -10.02 -4.06
CA ILE A 53 -8.97 -10.03 -5.24
C ILE A 53 -8.16 -10.38 -6.49
N GLY A 54 -8.81 -11.06 -7.44
CA GLY A 54 -8.21 -11.48 -8.71
C GLY A 54 -7.59 -12.87 -8.66
N HIS A 55 -7.35 -13.44 -9.83
CA HIS A 55 -6.97 -14.84 -10.02
C HIS A 55 -5.84 -15.02 -11.04
N GLY A 56 -5.20 -13.92 -11.44
CA GLY A 56 -4.11 -13.95 -12.39
C GLY A 56 -2.77 -14.41 -11.81
N PRO A 57 -1.81 -14.80 -12.66
CA PRO A 57 -0.55 -15.38 -12.22
C PRO A 57 0.40 -14.38 -11.56
N PHE A 58 0.23 -13.07 -11.80
CA PHE A 58 1.09 -12.03 -11.25
C PHE A 58 0.57 -11.56 -9.89
N ARG A 59 1.30 -11.89 -8.83
CA ARG A 59 0.91 -11.58 -7.45
C ARG A 59 1.50 -10.25 -7.00
N ILE A 60 0.65 -9.34 -6.53
CA ILE A 60 1.06 -8.01 -6.08
C ILE A 60 0.61 -7.81 -4.62
N LEU A 61 1.57 -7.56 -3.74
CA LEU A 61 1.32 -7.20 -2.35
C LEU A 61 1.47 -5.69 -2.18
N MET A 62 0.47 -5.04 -1.59
CA MET A 62 0.50 -3.60 -1.33
C MET A 62 0.08 -3.34 0.11
N TRP A 63 0.73 -2.40 0.79
CA TRP A 63 0.32 -2.02 2.14
C TRP A 63 0.43 -0.51 2.37
N SER A 64 -0.46 0.01 3.22
CA SER A 64 -0.51 1.42 3.61
C SER A 64 -0.56 1.58 5.13
N GLN A 65 -0.39 2.83 5.59
CA GLN A 65 -0.37 3.20 7.00
C GLN A 65 0.55 2.30 7.85
N MET A 66 1.74 1.97 7.32
CA MET A 66 2.85 1.47 8.12
C MET A 66 3.30 2.53 9.13
N HIS A 67 3.30 3.78 8.70
CA HIS A 67 3.25 4.92 9.60
C HIS A 67 1.79 5.30 9.80
N GLY A 68 1.31 5.27 11.04
CA GLY A 68 -0.10 5.44 11.34
C GLY A 68 -0.68 6.78 10.87
N ASN A 69 0.15 7.82 10.81
CA ASN A 69 -0.24 9.17 10.42
C ASN A 69 -0.24 9.47 8.90
N GLU A 70 -0.02 8.46 8.05
CA GLU A 70 0.10 8.59 6.59
C GLU A 70 -1.09 7.91 5.88
N SER A 71 -2.25 8.57 5.93
CA SER A 71 -3.55 8.03 5.54
C SER A 71 -3.91 8.19 4.06
N THR A 72 -3.12 8.94 3.28
CA THR A 72 -3.47 9.28 1.89
C THR A 72 -3.53 8.04 1.01
N ALA A 73 -2.56 7.14 1.15
CA ALA A 73 -2.53 5.89 0.41
C ALA A 73 -3.70 4.96 0.75
N THR A 74 -4.12 4.89 2.02
CA THR A 74 -5.27 4.08 2.44
C THR A 74 -6.53 4.52 1.71
N ARG A 75 -6.77 5.83 1.59
CA ARG A 75 -7.91 6.34 0.80
C ARG A 75 -7.84 5.89 -0.65
N ALA A 76 -6.68 6.05 -1.29
CA ALA A 76 -6.48 5.64 -2.68
C ALA A 76 -6.67 4.14 -2.90
N LEU A 77 -6.33 3.31 -1.90
CA LEU A 77 -6.60 1.87 -1.94
C LEU A 77 -8.10 1.58 -1.98
N PHE A 78 -8.93 2.26 -1.17
CA PHE A 78 -10.37 2.03 -1.21
C PHE A 78 -11.02 2.51 -2.52
N ASP A 79 -10.52 3.58 -3.13
CA ASP A 79 -10.92 3.98 -4.48
C ASP A 79 -10.57 2.89 -5.51
N LEU A 80 -9.38 2.29 -5.37
CA LEU A 80 -8.93 1.17 -6.20
C LEU A 80 -9.79 -0.09 -5.97
N PHE A 81 -10.19 -0.38 -4.72
CA PHE A 81 -11.07 -1.53 -4.43
C PHE A 81 -12.40 -1.37 -5.15
N ALA A 82 -13.03 -0.19 -5.03
CA ALA A 82 -14.29 0.10 -5.72
C ALA A 82 -14.16 -0.04 -7.25
N PHE A 83 -13.04 0.38 -7.83
CA PHE A 83 -12.75 0.15 -9.25
C PHE A 83 -12.58 -1.34 -9.59
N LEU A 84 -11.77 -2.08 -8.83
CA LEU A 84 -11.51 -3.51 -9.06
C LEU A 84 -12.77 -4.37 -8.89
N GLU A 85 -13.70 -3.94 -8.03
CA GLU A 85 -14.98 -4.61 -7.78
C GLU A 85 -16.10 -4.21 -8.75
N SER A 86 -15.80 -3.33 -9.70
CA SER A 86 -16.74 -2.88 -10.72
C SER A 86 -16.81 -3.81 -11.93
N ASP A 87 -17.87 -3.69 -12.73
CA ASP A 87 -18.03 -4.47 -13.98
C ASP A 87 -17.23 -3.89 -15.16
N GLN A 88 -16.31 -2.95 -14.90
CA GLN A 88 -15.50 -2.36 -15.96
C GLN A 88 -14.62 -3.43 -16.61
N LYS A 89 -14.62 -3.46 -17.94
CA LYS A 89 -13.78 -4.41 -18.70
C LYS A 89 -12.31 -4.36 -18.25
N THR A 90 -11.79 -3.17 -17.96
CA THR A 90 -10.40 -3.02 -17.49
C THR A 90 -10.18 -3.65 -16.13
N ALA A 91 -11.11 -3.49 -15.19
CA ALA A 91 -11.00 -4.12 -13.88
C ALA A 91 -10.95 -5.64 -14.04
N ASN A 92 -11.86 -6.21 -14.84
CA ASN A 92 -11.87 -7.64 -15.16
C ASN A 92 -10.56 -8.09 -15.83
N ASP A 93 -10.08 -7.38 -16.85
CA ASP A 93 -8.81 -7.67 -17.52
C ASP A 93 -7.61 -7.63 -16.54
N TRP A 94 -7.65 -6.77 -15.52
CA TRP A 94 -6.63 -6.71 -14.47
C TRP A 94 -6.74 -7.90 -13.53
N LEU A 95 -7.94 -8.27 -13.10
CA LEU A 95 -8.17 -9.41 -12.20
C LEU A 95 -7.84 -10.77 -12.85
N GLU A 96 -7.89 -10.87 -14.18
CA GLU A 96 -7.41 -12.04 -14.94
C GLU A 96 -5.87 -12.12 -15.02
N ARG A 97 -5.19 -10.98 -14.94
CA ARG A 97 -3.72 -10.89 -15.05
C ARG A 97 -3.03 -10.89 -13.69
N PHE A 98 -3.68 -10.30 -12.70
CA PHE A 98 -3.13 -10.07 -11.38
C PHE A 98 -3.97 -10.74 -10.29
N THR A 99 -3.29 -11.20 -9.26
CA THR A 99 -3.89 -11.43 -7.94
C THR A 99 -3.31 -10.38 -7.00
N PHE A 100 -4.18 -9.54 -6.44
CA PHE A 100 -3.79 -8.51 -5.50
C PHE A 100 -3.99 -9.00 -4.07
N CYS A 101 -3.07 -8.61 -3.18
CA CYS A 101 -3.22 -8.68 -1.75
C CYS A 101 -2.93 -7.29 -1.18
N PHE A 102 -3.90 -6.72 -0.48
CA PHE A 102 -3.81 -5.40 0.10
C PHE A 102 -3.85 -5.48 1.61
N VAL A 103 -2.94 -4.77 2.28
CA VAL A 103 -2.99 -4.49 3.73
C VAL A 103 -3.33 -3.01 3.89
N PRO A 104 -4.61 -2.64 4.02
CA PRO A 104 -5.03 -1.24 4.02
C PRO A 104 -4.56 -0.45 5.24
N MET A 105 -4.20 -1.12 6.34
CA MET A 105 -3.67 -0.47 7.53
C MET A 105 -2.77 -1.44 8.30
N LEU A 106 -1.46 -1.24 8.21
CA LEU A 106 -0.51 -2.08 8.92
C LEU A 106 -0.30 -1.66 10.39
N ASN A 107 -0.40 -0.36 10.70
CA ASN A 107 -0.20 0.19 12.03
C ASN A 107 -1.50 0.81 12.58
N PRO A 108 -2.52 0.01 12.95
CA PRO A 108 -3.78 0.53 13.47
C PRO A 108 -3.62 1.26 14.82
N ASP A 109 -2.61 0.88 15.60
CA ASP A 109 -2.29 1.50 16.88
C ASP A 109 -1.77 2.94 16.70
N GLY A 110 -0.83 3.11 15.78
CA GLY A 110 -0.33 4.43 15.39
C GLY A 110 -1.39 5.24 14.67
N ALA A 111 -2.24 4.62 13.85
CA ALA A 111 -3.32 5.29 13.13
C ALA A 111 -4.32 5.94 14.10
N LEU A 112 -4.72 5.20 15.14
CA LEU A 112 -5.62 5.70 16.18
C LEU A 112 -5.06 6.93 16.91
N ARG A 113 -3.74 6.98 17.11
CA ARG A 113 -3.05 8.10 17.80
C ARG A 113 -2.45 9.14 16.85
N TYR A 114 -2.59 8.94 15.55
CA TYR A 114 -1.91 9.72 14.52
C TYR A 114 -0.39 9.85 14.74
N THR A 115 0.26 8.73 15.06
CA THR A 115 1.73 8.65 15.21
C THR A 115 2.38 7.93 14.04
N ARG A 116 3.66 8.20 13.83
CA ARG A 116 4.48 7.46 12.85
C ARG A 116 4.75 6.05 13.35
N GLU A 117 5.11 5.93 14.62
CA GLU A 117 5.49 4.68 15.27
C GLU A 117 4.27 3.85 15.71
N ASN A 118 4.48 2.55 15.96
CA ASN A 118 3.46 1.68 16.57
C ASN A 118 3.30 1.94 18.09
N ALA A 119 2.52 1.12 18.80
CA ALA A 119 2.29 1.32 20.24
C ALA A 119 3.54 1.22 21.13
N ASN A 120 4.58 0.53 20.68
CA ASN A 120 5.85 0.44 21.39
C ASN A 120 6.81 1.60 21.07
N GLY A 121 6.39 2.57 20.25
CA GLY A 121 7.27 3.65 19.79
C GLY A 121 8.31 3.20 18.77
N VAL A 122 8.07 2.08 18.06
CA VAL A 122 8.96 1.57 17.01
C VAL A 122 8.49 2.00 15.63
N ASP A 123 9.43 2.49 14.82
CA ASP A 123 9.22 2.73 13.38
C ASP A 123 9.25 1.38 12.64
N LEU A 124 8.07 0.89 12.25
CA LEU A 124 7.92 -0.40 11.55
C LEU A 124 8.74 -0.46 10.25
N ASN A 125 8.94 0.67 9.56
CA ASN A 125 9.76 0.74 8.34
C ASN A 125 11.27 0.67 8.61
N ARG A 126 11.69 0.49 9.86
CA ARG A 126 13.06 0.15 10.27
C ARG A 126 13.18 -1.22 10.93
N ASP A 127 12.04 -1.85 11.23
CA ASP A 127 11.97 -3.11 11.97
C ASP A 127 12.01 -4.36 11.07
N PHE A 128 11.86 -4.23 9.74
CA PHE A 128 11.85 -5.37 8.81
C PHE A 128 13.10 -6.26 8.80
N VAL A 129 14.21 -5.81 9.38
CA VAL A 129 15.44 -6.62 9.50
C VAL A 129 15.40 -7.49 10.75
N GLN A 130 14.85 -6.98 11.86
CA GLN A 130 14.88 -7.65 13.16
C GLN A 130 13.54 -8.32 13.51
N LEU A 131 12.44 -7.90 12.87
CA LEU A 131 11.09 -8.42 13.05
C LEU A 131 10.69 -8.48 14.53
N THR A 132 10.92 -7.38 15.26
CA THR A 132 10.68 -7.35 16.71
C THR A 132 9.22 -7.05 17.04
N GLN A 133 8.48 -6.42 16.12
CA GLN A 133 7.10 -6.00 16.34
C GLN A 133 6.12 -7.02 15.75
N PRO A 134 4.93 -7.21 16.38
CA PRO A 134 3.94 -8.15 15.88
C PRO A 134 3.42 -7.77 14.48
N GLU A 135 3.31 -6.47 14.17
CA GLU A 135 2.91 -6.01 12.84
C GLU A 135 3.93 -6.39 11.77
N SER A 136 5.23 -6.21 12.06
CA SER A 136 6.33 -6.57 11.16
C SER A 136 6.37 -8.07 10.90
N THR A 137 6.26 -8.88 11.96
CA THR A 137 6.25 -10.34 11.87
C THR A 137 5.06 -10.84 11.08
N ALA A 138 3.86 -10.30 11.33
CA ALA A 138 2.67 -10.66 10.59
C ALA A 138 2.79 -10.32 9.09
N LEU A 139 3.33 -9.14 8.75
CA LEU A 139 3.52 -8.76 7.34
C LEU A 139 4.56 -9.65 6.65
N PHE A 140 5.63 -10.01 7.36
CA PHE A 140 6.65 -10.92 6.82
C PHE A 140 6.07 -12.32 6.56
N GLN A 141 5.27 -12.86 7.50
CA GLN A 141 4.59 -14.13 7.28
C GLN A 141 3.62 -14.06 6.09
N LEU A 142 2.86 -12.97 5.97
CA LEU A 142 1.99 -12.74 4.82
C LEU A 142 2.78 -12.70 3.51
N PHE A 143 3.94 -12.04 3.48
CA PHE A 143 4.82 -12.03 2.32
C PHE A 143 5.27 -13.44 1.93
N GLU A 144 5.72 -14.23 2.91
CA GLU A 144 6.14 -15.61 2.69
C GLU A 144 4.98 -16.48 2.21
N ASP A 145 3.77 -16.34 2.77
CA ASP A 145 2.61 -17.15 2.38
C ASP A 145 2.07 -16.76 0.99
N PHE A 146 2.09 -15.46 0.67
CA PHE A 146 1.53 -14.93 -0.56
C PHE A 146 2.47 -15.11 -1.76
N HIS A 147 3.79 -15.12 -1.53
CA HIS A 147 4.83 -15.16 -2.55
C HIS A 147 4.62 -14.11 -3.68
N PRO A 148 4.62 -12.80 -3.38
CA PRO A 148 4.38 -11.78 -4.38
C PRO A 148 5.51 -11.67 -5.40
N ASN A 149 5.16 -11.33 -6.64
CA ASN A 149 6.13 -10.90 -7.65
C ASN A 149 6.58 -9.45 -7.41
N PHE A 150 5.68 -8.60 -6.92
CA PHE A 150 5.97 -7.21 -6.59
C PHE A 150 5.33 -6.79 -5.26
N CYS A 151 6.04 -5.94 -4.54
CA CYS A 151 5.61 -5.35 -3.28
C CYS A 151 5.59 -3.82 -3.41
N PHE A 152 4.51 -3.18 -2.95
CA PHE A 152 4.40 -1.73 -2.88
C PHE A 152 4.17 -1.28 -1.43
N ASN A 153 5.15 -0.58 -0.88
CA ASN A 153 5.07 0.07 0.41
C ASN A 153 4.58 1.51 0.20
N LEU A 154 3.35 1.83 0.59
CA LEU A 154 2.71 3.10 0.28
C LEU A 154 2.82 4.06 1.47
N HIS A 155 3.43 5.23 1.21
CA HIS A 155 3.71 6.27 2.22
C HIS A 155 3.20 7.63 1.75
N ASP A 156 2.97 8.51 2.70
CA ASP A 156 2.74 9.92 2.41
C ASP A 156 4.10 10.64 2.22
N GLN A 157 4.14 11.57 1.29
CA GLN A 157 5.30 12.42 1.10
C GLN A 157 5.18 13.68 1.94
N ARG A 158 6.22 14.02 2.71
CA ARG A 158 6.25 15.34 3.38
C ARG A 158 6.36 16.43 2.32
N SER A 159 5.62 17.52 2.50
CA SER A 159 5.57 18.67 1.59
C SER A 159 6.90 19.40 1.37
N ILE A 160 7.93 19.09 2.18
CA ILE A 160 9.27 19.70 2.11
C ILE A 160 10.23 19.00 1.13
N PHE A 161 9.82 17.89 0.50
CA PHE A 161 10.65 17.19 -0.48
C PHE A 161 10.33 17.68 -1.90
N GLY A 162 11.30 18.34 -2.53
CA GLY A 162 11.23 18.81 -3.90
C GLY A 162 12.04 17.96 -4.88
N VAL A 163 11.78 18.14 -6.18
CA VAL A 163 12.55 17.49 -7.25
C VAL A 163 13.90 18.20 -7.40
N GLY A 164 14.95 17.67 -6.77
CA GLY A 164 16.27 18.33 -6.76
C GLY A 164 16.18 19.78 -6.25
N ASP A 165 16.86 20.70 -6.93
CA ASP A 165 16.85 22.14 -6.59
C ASP A 165 15.77 22.95 -7.35
N THR A 166 14.79 22.28 -7.97
CA THR A 166 13.81 22.95 -8.85
C THR A 166 12.75 23.75 -8.10
N GLY A 167 12.60 23.55 -6.79
CA GLY A 167 11.52 24.14 -5.98
C GLY A 167 10.13 23.54 -6.26
N MET A 168 10.01 22.58 -7.17
CA MET A 168 8.76 21.87 -7.45
C MET A 168 8.52 20.76 -6.42
N PRO A 169 7.31 20.62 -5.86
CA PRO A 169 7.00 19.53 -4.95
C PRO A 169 7.05 18.19 -5.67
N ALA A 170 7.60 17.16 -5.02
CA ALA A 170 7.54 15.81 -5.53
C ALA A 170 6.18 15.18 -5.18
N SER A 171 5.33 14.95 -6.18
CA SER A 171 3.99 14.36 -5.99
C SER A 171 4.04 12.86 -5.69
N ILE A 172 4.99 12.14 -6.31
CA ILE A 172 5.22 10.70 -6.10
C ILE A 172 6.74 10.47 -6.12
N SER A 173 7.24 9.70 -5.15
CA SER A 173 8.63 9.23 -5.13
C SER A 173 8.66 7.71 -5.21
N LEU A 174 9.42 7.17 -6.15
CA LEU A 174 9.57 5.73 -6.35
C LEU A 174 10.98 5.31 -5.92
N LEU A 175 11.06 4.32 -5.04
CA LEU A 175 12.32 3.79 -4.54
C LEU A 175 12.38 2.29 -4.79
N ALA A 176 13.47 1.82 -5.41
CA ALA A 176 13.87 0.42 -5.44
C ALA A 176 14.98 0.21 -4.39
N PRO A 177 14.66 -0.33 -3.19
CA PRO A 177 15.62 -0.46 -2.10
C PRO A 177 16.88 -1.22 -2.52
N ALA A 178 18.02 -0.82 -1.97
CA ALA A 178 19.25 -1.56 -2.13
C ALA A 178 19.15 -2.91 -1.42
N PHE A 179 19.67 -3.97 -2.04
CA PHE A 179 19.69 -5.31 -1.43
C PHE A 179 20.99 -5.56 -0.63
N ASN A 180 22.02 -4.74 -0.83
CA ASN A 180 23.29 -4.76 -0.12
C ASN A 180 23.80 -3.34 0.18
N ALA A 181 24.84 -3.24 1.02
CA ALA A 181 25.42 -1.97 1.45
C ALA A 181 26.03 -1.18 0.28
N GLU A 182 26.58 -1.89 -0.70
CA GLU A 182 27.23 -1.40 -1.92
C GLU A 182 26.22 -0.86 -2.94
N ARG A 183 24.92 -1.10 -2.72
CA ARG A 183 23.83 -0.67 -3.59
C ARG A 183 23.98 -1.18 -5.02
N GLU A 184 24.36 -2.44 -5.18
CA GLU A 184 24.41 -3.10 -6.48
C GLU A 184 23.02 -3.33 -7.07
N VAL A 185 22.95 -3.59 -8.38
CA VAL A 185 21.71 -3.93 -9.08
C VAL A 185 21.72 -5.41 -9.45
N ASN A 186 21.04 -6.23 -8.65
CA ASN A 186 20.73 -7.61 -9.01
C ASN A 186 19.48 -7.69 -9.89
N GLN A 187 19.08 -8.90 -10.29
CA GLN A 187 17.91 -9.11 -11.14
C GLN A 187 16.62 -8.53 -10.54
N THR A 188 16.36 -8.81 -9.25
CA THR A 188 15.16 -8.35 -8.54
C THR A 188 15.09 -6.82 -8.47
N ARG A 189 16.18 -6.18 -8.04
CA ARG A 189 16.26 -4.72 -7.97
C ARG A 189 16.19 -4.09 -9.36
N GLY A 190 16.79 -4.71 -10.37
CA GLY A 190 16.70 -4.28 -11.76
C GLY A 190 15.27 -4.29 -12.31
N LEU A 191 14.48 -5.31 -11.96
CA LEU A 191 13.04 -5.35 -12.30
C LEU A 191 12.27 -4.25 -11.60
N ALA A 192 12.49 -4.03 -10.30
CA ALA A 192 11.87 -2.94 -9.56
C ALA A 192 12.21 -1.55 -10.14
N ILE A 193 13.47 -1.32 -10.53
CA ILE A 193 13.89 -0.09 -11.22
C ILE A 193 13.14 0.09 -12.54
N LYS A 194 13.02 -0.97 -13.36
CA LYS A 194 12.28 -0.92 -14.63
C LYS A 194 10.80 -0.56 -14.42
N VAL A 195 10.16 -1.13 -13.40
CA VAL A 195 8.78 -0.78 -13.04
C VAL A 195 8.70 0.69 -12.60
N ALA A 196 9.63 1.16 -11.77
CA ALA A 196 9.66 2.55 -11.33
C ALA A 196 9.81 3.53 -12.52
N VAL A 197 10.69 3.21 -13.48
CA VAL A 197 10.86 3.99 -14.71
C VAL A 197 9.58 3.97 -15.55
N ALA A 198 8.94 2.80 -15.72
CA ALA A 198 7.71 2.69 -16.48
C ALA A 198 6.56 3.52 -15.87
N ILE A 199 6.42 3.51 -14.55
CA ILE A 199 5.44 4.35 -13.83
C ILE A 199 5.76 5.83 -14.06
N ASN A 200 7.03 6.24 -13.90
CA ASN A 200 7.43 7.62 -14.12
C ASN A 200 7.12 8.07 -15.56
N THR A 201 7.52 7.30 -16.57
CA THR A 201 7.24 7.62 -17.98
C THR A 201 5.73 7.78 -18.21
N PHE A 202 4.94 6.81 -17.72
CA PHE A 202 3.48 6.87 -17.84
C PHE A 202 2.89 8.15 -17.24
N LEU A 203 3.34 8.54 -16.04
CA LEU A 203 2.84 9.74 -15.35
C LEU A 203 3.26 11.05 -16.04
N GLN A 204 4.42 11.10 -16.69
CA GLN A 204 4.86 12.30 -17.42
C GLN A 204 4.09 12.49 -18.74
N ASP A 205 3.56 11.41 -19.30
CA ASP A 205 2.81 11.43 -20.56
C ASP A 205 1.28 11.60 -20.36
N SER A 206 0.81 11.76 -19.11
CA SER A 206 -0.61 11.75 -18.69
C SER A 206 -1.23 13.11 -18.36
#